data_AF-A0A944J6Z6-F1
#
_entry.id   AF-A0A944J6Z6-F1
#
_cell.length_a   1.000
_cell.length_b   1.000
_cell.length_c   1.000
_cell.angle_alpha   90.00
_cell.angle_beta   90.00
_cell.angle_gamma   90.00
#
_symmetry.space_group_name_H-M   'P 1'
#
loop_
_entity.id
_entity.type
_entity.pdbx_description
1 polymer ?
#
loop_
_entity_poly.entity_id
_entity_poly.type
_entity_poly.pdbx_seq_one_letter_code
_entity_poly.pdbx_strand_id
1 'polypeptide(L)'
;MRNTTSIPATFKPSGGIVAQPATLAVEPPPASPTATADLYAAWQNMTVKDTANTPLAQLLTLLGIRLIEVDPEGLEDDTIGSFIGKVGEGIVVVPRTMAQADREPIVRRFLDQIGTEYKVLKERDPNGRMFREARLRIECFDWCTEDHTEPQFADDIIHAGKPAELEVTGQNGDRVPLLHSRLGVDPFSPDTVQRNPHVVLDDEQSMYFLPPMQALEFADEMTVFADEVRAQARRAAQRPGDSTPPAAPVAEPGHYPWCDTTACITHRYDESDGGGTWTEHVGATYDMPIPEKLRATHSELLSFNLSATDDKNALDNRPELSFNSAEEGTTLDPAGVDQAITDLEAALSALRSMRGQMVQEKQA
;
A
#
# COMPACT_ATOMS: atom_id res chain seq x y z
N MET A 1 -12.82 -23.09 -21.20
CA MET A 1 -11.70 -24.05 -21.12
C MET A 1 -10.84 -23.85 -22.36
N ARG A 2 -9.65 -23.24 -22.25
CA ARG A 2 -8.71 -23.10 -23.37
C ARG A 2 -7.89 -24.39 -23.47
N ASN A 3 -7.87 -25.02 -24.64
CA ASN A 3 -7.11 -26.26 -24.88
C ASN A 3 -5.61 -25.95 -24.98
N THR A 4 -4.89 -26.01 -23.86
CA THR A 4 -3.43 -25.96 -23.84
C THR A 4 -2.87 -27.36 -24.09
N THR A 5 -2.54 -27.66 -25.34
CA THR A 5 -1.84 -28.91 -25.67
C THR A 5 -0.35 -28.72 -25.38
N SER A 6 0.14 -29.29 -24.28
CA SER A 6 1.59 -29.46 -24.07
C SER A 6 2.07 -30.56 -25.02
N ILE A 7 2.80 -30.17 -26.06
CA ILE A 7 3.43 -31.11 -26.99
C ILE A 7 4.91 -31.17 -26.60
N PRO A 8 5.52 -32.37 -26.43
CA PRO A 8 6.98 -32.48 -26.38
C PRO A 8 7.57 -31.78 -27.62
N ALA A 9 8.60 -30.96 -27.45
CA ALA A 9 9.14 -30.12 -28.53
C ALA A 9 9.68 -30.95 -29.71
N THR A 10 8.81 -31.38 -30.62
CA THR A 10 9.19 -31.94 -31.92
C THR A 10 9.22 -30.81 -32.93
N PHE A 11 10.36 -30.16 -33.03
CA PHE A 11 10.68 -29.35 -34.20
C PHE A 11 10.75 -30.29 -35.41
N LYS A 12 9.85 -30.11 -36.39
CA LYS A 12 10.05 -30.78 -37.67
C LYS A 12 11.20 -30.08 -38.40
N PRO A 13 12.28 -30.78 -38.76
CA PRO A 13 13.25 -30.22 -39.69
C PRO A 13 12.53 -29.94 -41.01
N SER A 14 12.73 -28.74 -41.55
CA SER A 14 12.17 -28.36 -42.84
C SER A 14 12.86 -29.14 -43.96
N GLY A 15 12.17 -30.17 -44.48
CA GLY A 15 12.48 -30.79 -45.78
C GLY A 15 12.39 -32.32 -45.82
N GLY A 16 11.48 -32.85 -46.66
CA GLY A 16 11.64 -34.17 -47.30
C GLY A 16 10.59 -35.24 -47.01
N ILE A 17 9.87 -35.66 -48.05
CA ILE A 17 9.18 -36.97 -48.15
C ILE A 17 10.21 -37.99 -48.64
N VAL A 18 10.55 -39.03 -47.87
CA VAL A 18 11.14 -40.30 -48.36
C VAL A 18 10.73 -41.46 -47.45
N ALA A 19 10.39 -42.60 -48.07
CA ALA A 19 10.05 -43.87 -47.42
C ALA A 19 11.21 -44.45 -46.56
N GLN A 20 10.85 -45.07 -45.43
CA GLN A 20 11.77 -45.85 -44.59
C GLN A 20 12.14 -47.20 -45.25
N PRO A 21 13.43 -47.57 -45.28
CA PRO A 21 13.83 -48.97 -45.19
C PRO A 21 14.14 -49.35 -43.73
N ALA A 22 13.99 -50.64 -43.45
CA ALA A 22 14.04 -51.21 -42.11
C ALA A 22 15.47 -51.30 -41.51
N THR A 23 15.50 -51.13 -40.18
CA THR A 23 16.46 -51.63 -39.16
C THR A 23 17.92 -51.19 -39.19
N LEU A 24 18.40 -50.65 -38.07
CA LEU A 24 19.46 -51.22 -37.22
C LEU A 24 19.31 -50.65 -35.80
N ALA A 25 19.53 -51.48 -34.78
CA ALA A 25 19.45 -51.09 -33.37
C ALA A 25 20.60 -50.14 -33.02
N VAL A 26 20.27 -48.87 -32.76
CA VAL A 26 21.21 -47.85 -32.29
C VAL A 26 21.31 -47.98 -30.77
N GLU A 27 22.55 -48.02 -30.28
CA GLU A 27 22.91 -47.99 -28.86
C GLU A 27 22.21 -46.83 -28.15
N PRO A 28 21.61 -47.04 -26.96
CA PRO A 28 20.83 -46.00 -26.31
C PRO A 28 21.72 -44.78 -26.03
N PRO A 29 21.25 -43.55 -26.34
CA PRO A 29 22.01 -42.35 -26.07
C PRO A 29 22.36 -42.26 -24.58
N PRO A 30 23.52 -41.67 -24.24
CA PRO A 30 23.90 -41.47 -22.84
C PRO A 30 22.78 -40.76 -22.10
N ALA A 31 22.52 -41.21 -20.86
CA ALA A 31 21.45 -40.69 -20.03
C ALA A 31 21.51 -39.16 -20.02
N SER A 32 20.41 -38.52 -20.44
CA SER A 32 20.32 -37.06 -20.44
C SER A 32 20.58 -36.57 -19.00
N PRO A 33 21.47 -35.59 -18.80
CA PRO A 33 21.64 -35.00 -17.48
C PRO A 33 20.27 -34.50 -17.02
N THR A 34 19.81 -35.01 -15.88
CA THR A 34 18.47 -34.68 -15.34
C THR A 34 18.57 -33.70 -14.17
N ALA A 35 19.78 -33.47 -13.64
CA ALA A 35 20.02 -32.49 -12.60
C ALA A 35 20.36 -31.11 -13.20
N THR A 36 19.72 -30.06 -12.67
CA THR A 36 19.87 -28.66 -13.12
C THR A 36 21.33 -28.18 -13.11
N ALA A 37 22.15 -28.68 -12.18
CA ALA A 37 23.57 -28.32 -12.08
C ALA A 37 24.40 -28.82 -13.27
N ASP A 38 24.10 -30.01 -13.80
CA ASP A 38 24.82 -30.61 -14.91
C ASP A 38 24.48 -29.90 -16.24
N LEU A 39 23.22 -29.53 -16.42
CA LEU A 39 22.75 -28.73 -17.57
C LEU A 39 23.40 -27.35 -17.59
N TYR A 40 23.53 -26.72 -16.42
CA TYR A 40 24.19 -25.42 -16.29
C TYR A 40 25.68 -25.48 -16.61
N ALA A 41 26.39 -26.49 -16.10
CA ALA A 41 27.81 -26.69 -16.41
C ALA A 41 28.03 -26.98 -17.90
N ALA A 42 27.15 -27.76 -18.54
CA ALA A 42 27.20 -27.99 -19.97
C ALA A 42 27.00 -26.69 -20.77
N TRP A 43 26.04 -25.84 -20.36
CA TRP A 43 25.79 -24.55 -20.98
C TRP A 43 26.95 -23.56 -20.82
N GLN A 44 27.53 -23.44 -19.62
CA GLN A 44 28.68 -22.56 -19.37
C GLN A 44 29.90 -22.88 -20.25
N ASN A 45 30.02 -24.13 -20.70
CA ASN A 45 31.10 -24.57 -21.57
C ASN A 45 30.80 -24.41 -23.07
N MET A 46 29.58 -24.01 -23.45
CA MET A 46 29.24 -23.70 -24.84
C MET A 46 29.77 -22.32 -25.21
N THR A 47 30.52 -22.24 -26.32
CA THR A 47 30.88 -20.94 -26.87
C THR A 47 29.68 -20.32 -27.60
N VAL A 48 29.69 -19.00 -27.82
CA VAL A 48 28.69 -18.30 -28.66
C VAL A 48 28.58 -18.96 -30.05
N LYS A 49 29.70 -19.43 -30.60
CA LYS A 49 29.74 -20.14 -31.87
C LYS A 49 29.07 -21.51 -31.78
N ASP A 50 29.24 -22.22 -30.67
CA ASP A 50 28.58 -23.52 -30.48
C ASP A 50 27.07 -23.34 -30.33
N THR A 51 26.62 -22.35 -29.55
CA THR A 51 25.19 -22.02 -29.42
C THR A 51 24.55 -21.64 -30.75
N ALA A 52 25.23 -20.82 -31.56
CA ALA A 52 24.72 -20.41 -32.87
C ALA A 52 24.56 -21.59 -33.85
N ASN A 53 25.47 -22.57 -33.80
CA ASN A 53 25.48 -23.71 -34.73
C ASN A 53 24.71 -24.93 -34.21
N THR A 54 24.33 -24.96 -32.94
CA THR A 54 23.58 -26.08 -32.36
C THR A 54 22.10 -26.00 -32.79
N PRO A 55 21.50 -27.09 -33.28
CA PRO A 55 20.07 -27.15 -33.60
C PRO A 55 19.21 -26.75 -32.39
N LEU A 56 18.19 -25.93 -32.61
CA LEU A 56 17.39 -25.36 -31.51
C LEU A 56 16.74 -26.43 -30.61
N ALA A 57 16.26 -27.54 -31.19
CA ALA A 57 15.70 -28.64 -30.41
C ALA A 57 16.72 -29.28 -29.45
N GLN A 58 17.99 -29.36 -29.85
CA GLN A 58 19.06 -29.86 -29.00
C GLN A 58 19.38 -28.86 -27.88
N LEU A 59 19.39 -27.56 -28.17
CA LEU A 59 19.57 -26.51 -27.15
C LEU A 59 18.46 -26.55 -26.10
N LEU A 60 17.19 -26.62 -26.52
CA LEU A 60 16.05 -26.68 -25.59
C LEU A 60 16.12 -27.93 -24.70
N THR A 61 16.47 -29.07 -25.29
CA THR A 61 16.65 -30.33 -24.54
C THR A 61 17.81 -30.22 -23.54
N LEU A 62 18.97 -29.72 -23.99
CA LEU A 62 20.15 -29.55 -23.16
C LEU A 62 19.93 -28.56 -22.02
N LEU A 63 19.06 -27.57 -22.20
CA LEU A 63 18.76 -26.57 -21.19
C LEU A 63 17.55 -26.95 -20.33
N GLY A 64 16.90 -28.10 -20.58
CA GLY A 64 15.66 -28.47 -19.91
C GLY A 64 14.53 -27.45 -20.13
N ILE A 65 14.55 -26.72 -21.24
CA ILE A 65 13.58 -25.67 -21.55
C ILE A 65 12.45 -26.26 -22.37
N ARG A 66 11.21 -25.97 -21.97
CA ARG A 66 10.01 -26.37 -22.72
C ARG A 66 9.56 -25.23 -23.62
N LEU A 67 9.36 -25.53 -24.90
CA LEU A 67 8.68 -24.63 -25.82
C LEU A 67 7.18 -24.96 -25.83
N ILE A 68 6.34 -23.98 -25.52
CA ILE A 68 4.89 -24.12 -25.53
C ILE A 68 4.33 -23.21 -26.62
N GLU A 69 3.59 -23.82 -27.55
CA GLU A 69 2.84 -23.09 -28.55
C GLU A 69 1.44 -22.80 -28.04
N VAL A 70 1.10 -21.52 -27.95
CA VAL A 70 -0.21 -21.05 -27.50
C VAL A 70 -0.93 -20.37 -28.65
N ASP A 71 -2.27 -20.40 -28.65
CA ASP A 71 -3.02 -19.59 -29.60
C ASP A 71 -2.66 -18.11 -29.41
N PRO A 72 -2.74 -17.26 -30.46
CA PRO A 72 -2.33 -15.87 -30.39
C PRO A 72 -2.86 -15.18 -29.15
N GLU A 73 -4.16 -15.28 -28.83
CA GLU A 73 -4.84 -14.75 -27.63
C GLU A 73 -4.27 -15.20 -26.26
N GLY A 74 -3.39 -16.21 -26.24
CA GLY A 74 -2.80 -16.79 -25.03
C GLY A 74 -1.50 -16.13 -24.56
N LEU A 75 -0.90 -15.25 -25.36
CA LEU A 75 0.17 -14.34 -24.93
C LEU A 75 -0.43 -13.04 -24.34
N GLU A 76 0.37 -12.14 -23.80
CA GLU A 76 -0.09 -10.80 -23.41
C GLU A 76 0.12 -9.81 -24.57
N ASP A 77 -0.78 -8.86 -24.78
CA ASP A 77 -0.69 -7.74 -25.73
C ASP A 77 -0.07 -8.02 -27.12
N ASP A 78 0.95 -7.26 -27.48
CA ASP A 78 1.79 -7.42 -28.65
C ASP A 78 2.89 -8.47 -28.44
N THR A 79 2.91 -9.20 -27.32
CA THR A 79 3.99 -10.13 -27.01
C THR A 79 3.99 -11.26 -28.04
N ILE A 80 5.10 -11.39 -28.76
CA ILE A 80 5.37 -12.44 -29.74
C ILE A 80 6.18 -13.59 -29.13
N GLY A 81 6.71 -13.41 -27.93
CA GLY A 81 7.25 -14.51 -27.15
C GLY A 81 7.50 -14.12 -25.69
N SER A 82 7.42 -15.09 -24.80
CA SER A 82 7.81 -14.91 -23.39
C SER A 82 8.69 -16.05 -22.93
N PHE A 83 9.68 -15.73 -22.10
CA PHE A 83 10.46 -16.68 -21.34
C PHE A 83 10.20 -16.50 -19.85
N ILE A 84 9.97 -17.62 -19.16
CA ILE A 84 9.75 -17.65 -17.71
C ILE A 84 10.61 -18.77 -17.13
N GLY A 85 11.52 -18.41 -16.22
CA GLY A 85 12.28 -19.38 -15.43
C GLY A 85 13.80 -19.20 -15.51
N LYS A 86 14.51 -20.30 -15.26
CA LYS A 86 15.98 -20.42 -15.31
C LYS A 86 16.35 -21.68 -16.09
N VAL A 87 17.64 -21.93 -16.30
CA VAL A 87 18.12 -23.20 -16.88
C VAL A 87 17.53 -24.39 -16.10
N GLY A 88 17.07 -25.41 -16.82
CA GLY A 88 16.46 -26.64 -16.31
C GLY A 88 14.96 -26.55 -16.01
N GLU A 89 14.42 -25.36 -15.84
CA GLU A 89 13.02 -25.12 -15.43
C GLU A 89 12.28 -24.15 -16.37
N GLY A 90 12.99 -23.61 -17.37
CA GLY A 90 12.51 -22.55 -18.24
C GLY A 90 11.39 -22.98 -19.18
N ILE A 91 10.49 -22.03 -19.45
CA ILE A 91 9.42 -22.19 -20.43
C ILE A 91 9.52 -21.03 -21.41
N VAL A 92 9.59 -21.33 -22.70
CA VAL A 92 9.42 -20.36 -23.77
C VAL A 92 8.02 -20.53 -24.36
N VAL A 93 7.27 -19.45 -24.46
CA VAL A 93 5.92 -19.43 -25.00
C VAL A 93 5.91 -18.61 -26.28
N VAL A 94 5.39 -19.16 -27.38
CA VAL A 94 5.29 -18.48 -28.68
C VAL A 94 3.92 -18.71 -29.33
N PRO A 95 3.45 -17.82 -30.22
CA PRO A 95 2.19 -18.01 -30.93
C PRO A 95 2.25 -19.22 -31.86
N ARG A 96 1.21 -20.07 -31.81
CA ARG A 96 1.02 -21.22 -32.70
C ARG A 96 0.94 -20.81 -34.17
N THR A 97 0.41 -19.62 -34.46
CA THR A 97 0.29 -19.10 -35.83
C THR A 97 1.59 -18.48 -36.37
N MET A 98 2.60 -18.29 -35.53
CA MET A 98 3.89 -17.74 -35.97
C MET A 98 4.62 -18.75 -36.86
N ALA A 99 5.18 -18.29 -37.99
CA ALA A 99 5.91 -19.17 -38.89
C ALA A 99 7.21 -19.67 -38.24
N GLN A 100 7.62 -20.90 -38.58
CA GLN A 100 8.77 -21.55 -37.96
C GLN A 100 10.08 -20.76 -38.11
N ALA A 101 10.24 -20.06 -39.24
CA ALA A 101 11.38 -19.21 -39.52
C ALA A 101 11.46 -17.97 -38.60
N ASP A 102 10.32 -17.48 -38.10
CA ASP A 102 10.24 -16.31 -37.22
C ASP A 102 10.38 -16.68 -35.74
N ARG A 103 10.02 -17.92 -35.37
CA ARG A 103 10.13 -18.44 -34.00
C ARG A 103 11.59 -18.58 -33.56
N GLU A 104 12.42 -19.15 -34.43
CA GLU A 104 13.80 -19.52 -34.05
C GLU A 104 14.64 -18.31 -33.61
N PRO A 105 14.64 -17.16 -34.31
CA PRO A 105 15.33 -15.95 -33.85
C PRO A 105 14.90 -15.46 -32.46
N ILE A 106 13.59 -15.53 -32.15
CA ILE A 106 13.04 -15.11 -30.84
C ILE A 106 13.53 -16.05 -29.74
N VAL A 107 13.39 -17.36 -29.95
CA VAL A 107 13.83 -18.35 -28.96
C VAL A 107 15.33 -18.21 -28.73
N ARG A 108 16.15 -18.09 -29.78
CA ARG A 108 17.61 -17.91 -29.65
C ARG A 108 17.97 -16.66 -28.87
N ARG A 109 17.31 -15.54 -29.13
CA ARG A 109 17.53 -14.29 -28.38
C ARG A 109 17.19 -14.44 -26.89
N PHE A 110 16.15 -15.18 -26.55
CA PHE A 110 15.89 -15.50 -25.14
C PHE A 110 16.99 -16.38 -24.57
N LEU A 111 17.42 -17.43 -25.26
CA LEU A 111 18.48 -18.32 -24.79
C LEU A 111 19.78 -17.56 -24.47
N ASP A 112 20.11 -16.51 -25.24
CA ASP A 112 21.28 -15.66 -25.00
C ASP A 112 21.19 -14.83 -23.70
N GLN A 113 19.99 -14.67 -23.14
CA GLN A 113 19.71 -13.86 -21.94
C GLN A 113 19.41 -14.70 -20.69
N ILE A 114 19.32 -16.03 -20.83
CA ILE A 114 19.04 -16.95 -19.73
C ILE A 114 20.25 -17.07 -18.81
N GLY A 115 19.99 -17.10 -17.50
CA GLY A 115 21.00 -17.34 -16.47
C GLY A 115 20.53 -18.34 -15.41
N THR A 116 21.23 -18.37 -14.27
CA THR A 116 20.88 -19.20 -13.10
C THR A 116 19.71 -18.66 -12.29
N GLU A 117 19.42 -17.37 -12.44
CA GLU A 117 18.36 -16.69 -11.74
C GLU A 117 17.05 -16.80 -12.51
N TYR A 118 15.95 -16.80 -11.76
CA TYR A 118 14.62 -16.75 -12.32
C TYR A 118 14.40 -15.40 -13.00
N LYS A 119 14.03 -15.42 -14.29
CA LYS A 119 13.72 -14.20 -15.05
C LYS A 119 12.42 -14.35 -15.83
N VAL A 120 11.75 -13.22 -16.02
CA VAL A 120 10.64 -13.07 -16.96
C VAL A 120 11.11 -12.14 -18.06
N LEU A 121 11.21 -12.65 -19.28
CA LEU A 121 11.54 -11.87 -20.47
C LEU A 121 10.34 -11.89 -21.41
N LYS A 122 10.03 -10.73 -22.00
CA LYS A 122 8.94 -10.57 -22.96
C LYS A 122 9.50 -9.88 -24.20
N GLU A 123 9.26 -10.47 -25.37
CA GLU A 123 9.56 -9.84 -26.65
C GLU A 123 8.25 -9.39 -27.28
N ARG A 124 8.16 -8.09 -27.53
CA ARG A 124 7.00 -7.39 -28.08
C ARG A 124 7.10 -7.30 -29.60
N ASP A 125 5.97 -7.44 -30.30
CA ASP A 125 5.85 -7.25 -31.74
C ASP A 125 6.20 -5.79 -32.04
N PRO A 126 7.34 -5.52 -32.71
CA PRO A 126 7.72 -4.15 -33.02
C PRO A 126 6.71 -3.43 -33.94
N ASN A 127 5.76 -4.17 -34.54
CA ASN A 127 4.73 -3.65 -35.43
C ASN A 127 3.29 -3.78 -34.88
N GLY A 128 3.10 -4.37 -33.69
CA GLY A 128 1.78 -4.59 -33.10
C GLY A 128 1.21 -3.35 -32.41
N ARG A 129 -0.07 -3.02 -32.62
CA ARG A 129 -0.80 -2.12 -31.72
C ARG A 129 -1.19 -2.91 -30.46
N MET A 130 -0.47 -2.69 -29.36
CA MET A 130 -0.73 -3.29 -28.06
C MET A 130 -2.08 -2.87 -27.49
N PHE A 131 -2.97 -3.82 -27.23
CA PHE A 131 -3.79 -3.95 -26.00
C PHE A 131 -4.40 -5.37 -25.99
N ARG A 132 -4.17 -6.19 -24.96
CA ARG A 132 -4.92 -7.41 -24.66
C ARG A 132 -5.52 -7.31 -23.26
N GLU A 133 -6.81 -7.59 -23.23
CA GLU A 133 -7.63 -7.63 -22.03
C GLU A 133 -7.65 -9.06 -21.47
N ALA A 134 -7.22 -9.24 -20.21
CA ALA A 134 -7.44 -10.46 -19.44
C ALA A 134 -8.56 -10.20 -18.43
N ARG A 135 -9.58 -11.05 -18.42
CA ARG A 135 -10.70 -10.96 -17.47
C ARG A 135 -10.46 -11.88 -16.28
N LEU A 136 -10.24 -11.28 -15.12
CA LEU A 136 -10.09 -11.97 -13.84
C LEU A 136 -11.41 -11.88 -13.08
N ARG A 137 -11.78 -12.95 -12.37
CA ARG A 137 -12.85 -12.88 -11.36
C ARG A 137 -12.17 -12.74 -10.00
N ILE A 138 -12.48 -11.64 -9.33
CA ILE A 138 -12.00 -11.33 -7.97
C ILE A 138 -13.23 -11.29 -7.09
N GLU A 139 -13.17 -11.97 -5.96
CA GLU A 139 -14.28 -11.99 -5.01
C GLU A 139 -14.13 -10.83 -4.03
N CYS A 140 -15.19 -10.04 -3.88
CA CYS A 140 -15.22 -9.01 -2.85
C CYS A 140 -15.30 -9.65 -1.46
N PHE A 141 -14.63 -9.03 -0.51
CA PHE A 141 -14.88 -9.28 0.91
C PHE A 141 -16.30 -8.83 1.28
N ASP A 142 -16.87 -9.44 2.32
CA ASP A 142 -18.22 -9.12 2.80
C ASP A 142 -18.37 -7.68 3.32
N TRP A 143 -17.27 -7.08 3.77
CA TRP A 143 -17.17 -5.70 4.21
C TRP A 143 -16.86 -4.70 3.08
N CYS A 144 -16.53 -5.16 1.88
CA CYS A 144 -16.19 -4.29 0.75
C CYS A 144 -17.43 -3.53 0.28
N THR A 145 -17.32 -2.20 0.23
CA THR A 145 -18.40 -1.30 -0.23
C THR A 145 -18.13 -0.68 -1.59
N GLU A 146 -16.93 -0.86 -2.15
CA GLU A 146 -16.60 -0.38 -3.49
C GLU A 146 -17.40 -1.11 -4.58
N ASP A 147 -17.80 -0.36 -5.60
CA ASP A 147 -18.48 -0.93 -6.77
C ASP A 147 -17.44 -1.47 -7.76
N HIS A 148 -17.35 -2.80 -7.83
CA HIS A 148 -16.51 -3.52 -8.79
C HIS A 148 -17.33 -4.19 -9.90
N THR A 149 -18.54 -3.70 -10.17
CA THR A 149 -19.39 -4.26 -11.24
C THR A 149 -18.96 -3.82 -12.63
N GLU A 150 -18.26 -2.69 -12.74
CA GLU A 150 -17.69 -2.21 -14.00
C GLU A 150 -16.34 -2.88 -14.32
N PRO A 151 -15.99 -3.09 -15.60
CA PRO A 151 -14.68 -3.60 -15.97
C PRO A 151 -13.57 -2.64 -15.55
N GLN A 152 -12.67 -3.09 -14.68
CA GLN A 152 -11.50 -2.35 -14.20
C GLN A 152 -10.21 -3.13 -14.52
N PHE A 153 -9.07 -2.46 -14.61
CA PHE A 153 -7.79 -3.16 -14.68
C PHE A 153 -7.52 -3.85 -13.34
N ALA A 154 -6.82 -4.98 -13.37
CA ALA A 154 -6.61 -5.79 -12.18
C ALA A 154 -5.89 -5.01 -11.07
N ASP A 155 -4.87 -4.25 -11.45
CA ASP A 155 -4.09 -3.35 -10.60
C ASP A 155 -4.86 -2.14 -10.07
N ASP A 156 -6.05 -1.85 -10.61
CA ASP A 156 -6.95 -0.80 -10.10
C ASP A 156 -7.99 -1.35 -9.11
N ILE A 157 -8.08 -2.67 -8.91
CA ILE A 157 -9.06 -3.26 -8.00
C ILE A 157 -8.55 -3.14 -6.57
N ILE A 158 -9.13 -2.18 -5.83
CA ILE A 158 -8.91 -2.00 -4.41
C ILE A 158 -10.22 -2.28 -3.68
N HIS A 159 -10.21 -3.26 -2.78
CA HIS A 159 -11.34 -3.47 -1.88
C HIS A 159 -11.26 -2.48 -0.73
N ALA A 160 -12.26 -1.62 -0.61
CA ALA A 160 -12.38 -0.72 0.53
C ALA A 160 -13.73 -0.90 1.23
N GLY A 161 -13.69 -0.88 2.56
CA GLY A 161 -14.88 -0.86 3.39
C GLY A 161 -15.43 0.55 3.56
N LYS A 162 -16.59 0.64 4.21
CA LYS A 162 -17.23 1.92 4.51
C LYS A 162 -16.26 2.79 5.33
N PRO A 163 -16.02 4.04 4.92
CA PRO A 163 -15.16 4.92 5.68
C PRO A 163 -15.78 5.37 7.00
N ALA A 164 -14.92 5.66 7.97
CA ALA A 164 -15.21 6.39 9.17
C ALA A 164 -14.39 7.68 9.16
N GLU A 165 -15.07 8.80 9.32
CA GLU A 165 -14.48 10.14 9.28
C GLU A 165 -14.49 10.73 10.69
N LEU A 166 -13.32 11.22 11.10
CA LEU A 166 -13.16 12.10 12.24
C LEU A 166 -13.21 13.52 11.69
N GLU A 167 -14.25 14.26 12.04
CA GLU A 167 -14.43 15.66 11.66
C GLU A 167 -14.41 16.54 12.90
N VAL A 168 -14.15 17.83 12.73
CA VAL A 168 -14.37 18.86 13.75
C VAL A 168 -15.22 19.98 13.19
N THR A 169 -15.99 20.64 14.04
CA THR A 169 -16.76 21.82 13.64
C THR A 169 -15.92 23.07 13.85
N GLY A 170 -15.57 23.74 12.76
CA GLY A 170 -14.86 25.01 12.76
C GLY A 170 -15.72 26.14 13.32
N GLN A 171 -15.09 27.30 13.58
CA GLN A 171 -15.75 28.47 14.16
C GLN A 171 -16.97 28.95 13.35
N ASN A 172 -17.02 28.68 12.04
CA ASN A 172 -18.12 29.08 11.18
C ASN A 172 -19.21 28.00 11.04
N GLY A 173 -19.11 26.89 11.79
CA GLY A 173 -20.03 25.75 11.72
C GLY A 173 -19.74 24.79 10.56
N ASP A 174 -18.67 25.00 9.82
CA ASP A 174 -18.16 24.09 8.79
C ASP A 174 -17.56 22.83 9.42
N ARG A 175 -17.75 21.67 8.78
CA ARG A 175 -17.12 20.42 9.21
C ARG A 175 -15.80 20.25 8.46
N VAL A 176 -14.72 20.17 9.20
CA VAL A 176 -13.36 19.99 8.70
C VAL A 176 -12.94 18.54 8.99
N PRO A 177 -12.68 17.70 7.98
CA PRO A 177 -12.15 16.36 8.20
C PRO A 177 -10.73 16.46 8.76
N LEU A 178 -10.43 15.66 9.77
CA LEU A 178 -9.09 15.56 10.37
C LEU A 178 -8.43 14.22 10.10
N LEU A 179 -9.23 13.15 10.09
CA LEU A 179 -8.73 11.81 9.84
C LEU A 179 -9.82 10.97 9.17
N HIS A 180 -9.48 10.39 8.04
CA HIS A 180 -10.28 9.40 7.37
C HIS A 180 -9.71 8.01 7.66
N SER A 181 -10.59 7.06 7.98
CA SER A 181 -10.17 5.66 8.18
C SER A 181 -11.08 4.70 7.43
N ARG A 182 -10.50 3.65 6.84
CA ARG A 182 -11.26 2.60 6.17
C ARG A 182 -10.51 1.27 6.18
N LEU A 183 -11.25 0.17 6.13
CA LEU A 183 -10.67 -1.15 5.87
C LEU A 183 -10.28 -1.23 4.40
N GLY A 184 -9.09 -1.73 4.10
CA GLY A 184 -8.54 -1.80 2.74
C GLY A 184 -7.85 -3.14 2.47
N VAL A 185 -7.92 -3.58 1.22
CA VAL A 185 -7.08 -4.62 0.62
C VAL A 185 -6.82 -4.22 -0.83
N ASP A 186 -5.55 -4.18 -1.22
CA ASP A 186 -5.13 -4.12 -2.61
C ASP A 186 -4.45 -5.46 -2.96
N PRO A 187 -5.18 -6.42 -3.58
CA PRO A 187 -4.65 -7.75 -3.87
C PRO A 187 -3.43 -7.76 -4.79
N PHE A 188 -3.21 -6.70 -5.57
CA PHE A 188 -2.15 -6.59 -6.56
C PHE A 188 -1.04 -5.62 -6.17
N SER A 189 -1.16 -4.95 -5.02
CA SER A 189 -0.11 -4.08 -4.51
C SER A 189 1.24 -4.80 -4.46
N PRO A 190 2.35 -4.17 -4.88
CA PRO A 190 3.68 -4.71 -4.66
C PRO A 190 4.01 -4.79 -3.17
N ASP A 191 3.37 -3.98 -2.32
CA ASP A 191 3.55 -4.02 -0.87
C ASP A 191 2.76 -5.17 -0.24
N THR A 192 3.47 -6.00 0.54
CA THR A 192 2.86 -7.09 1.30
C THR A 192 1.86 -6.61 2.36
N VAL A 193 2.01 -5.40 2.91
CA VAL A 193 1.08 -4.86 3.90
C VAL A 193 -0.28 -4.60 3.25
N GLN A 194 -0.28 -3.96 2.09
CA GLN A 194 -1.49 -3.58 1.36
C GLN A 194 -2.22 -4.79 0.76
N ARG A 195 -1.49 -5.87 0.43
CA ARG A 195 -2.06 -7.14 -0.05
C ARG A 195 -2.90 -7.91 0.97
N ASN A 196 -2.73 -7.61 2.25
CA ASN A 196 -3.53 -8.22 3.31
C ASN A 196 -4.55 -7.21 3.85
N PRO A 197 -5.65 -7.64 4.50
CA PRO A 197 -6.56 -6.73 5.18
C PRO A 197 -5.83 -5.82 6.15
N HIS A 198 -5.99 -4.51 5.96
CA HIS A 198 -5.34 -3.46 6.74
C HIS A 198 -6.31 -2.28 6.92
N VAL A 199 -6.11 -1.46 7.94
CA VAL A 199 -6.81 -0.18 8.06
C VAL A 199 -5.96 0.89 7.39
N VAL A 200 -6.53 1.59 6.42
CA VAL A 200 -5.95 2.81 5.86
C VAL A 200 -6.37 3.97 6.75
N LEU A 201 -5.39 4.74 7.24
CA LEU A 201 -5.60 6.06 7.82
C LEU A 201 -5.11 7.11 6.82
N ASP A 202 -5.90 8.13 6.58
CA ASP A 202 -5.61 9.22 5.66
C ASP A 202 -5.88 10.55 6.37
N ASP A 203 -4.84 11.34 6.58
CA ASP A 203 -4.90 12.66 7.23
C ASP A 203 -4.85 13.81 6.21
N GLU A 204 -5.22 13.53 4.95
CA GLU A 204 -5.10 14.39 3.76
C GLU A 204 -3.66 14.66 3.29
N GLN A 205 -2.67 14.54 4.17
CA GLN A 205 -1.26 14.73 3.84
C GLN A 205 -0.56 13.42 3.49
N SER A 206 -0.97 12.33 4.14
CA SER A 206 -0.33 11.03 4.08
C SER A 206 -1.33 9.90 4.29
N MET A 207 -1.03 8.75 3.66
CA MET A 207 -1.75 7.50 3.88
C MET A 207 -0.90 6.53 4.69
N TYR A 208 -1.49 5.96 5.73
CA TYR A 208 -0.86 4.95 6.58
C TYR A 208 -1.62 3.64 6.51
N PHE A 209 -0.90 2.56 6.24
CA PHE A 209 -1.48 1.22 6.07
C PHE A 209 -1.18 0.39 7.32
N LEU A 210 -2.17 0.26 8.20
CA LEU A 210 -2.02 -0.41 9.49
C LEU A 210 -2.46 -1.88 9.42
N PRO A 211 -1.55 -2.84 9.61
CA PRO A 211 -1.92 -4.23 9.87
C PRO A 211 -2.86 -4.35 11.08
N PRO A 212 -3.66 -5.45 11.19
CA PRO A 212 -4.71 -5.58 12.19
C PRO A 212 -4.31 -5.27 13.63
N MET A 213 -3.13 -5.73 14.05
CA MET A 213 -2.66 -5.52 15.42
C MET A 213 -2.24 -4.08 15.69
N GLN A 214 -1.75 -3.36 14.68
CA GLN A 214 -1.36 -1.97 14.82
C GLN A 214 -2.56 -1.04 14.76
N ALA A 215 -3.55 -1.37 13.91
CA ALA A 215 -4.82 -0.67 13.91
C ALA A 215 -5.51 -0.74 15.29
N LEU A 216 -5.29 -1.83 16.05
CA LEU A 216 -5.77 -1.95 17.42
C LEU A 216 -5.05 -1.07 18.43
N GLU A 217 -3.73 -1.14 18.43
CA GLU A 217 -2.90 -0.33 19.32
C GLU A 217 -3.23 1.15 19.11
N PHE A 218 -3.34 1.55 17.84
CA PHE A 218 -3.78 2.88 17.45
C PHE A 218 -5.20 3.23 17.96
N ALA A 219 -6.16 2.32 17.84
CA ALA A 219 -7.51 2.55 18.37
C ALA A 219 -7.52 2.73 19.89
N ASP A 220 -6.72 1.96 20.63
CA ASP A 220 -6.63 2.10 22.08
C ASP A 220 -5.99 3.47 22.45
N GLU A 221 -4.99 3.92 21.71
CA GLU A 221 -4.40 5.26 21.86
C GLU A 221 -5.42 6.38 21.57
N MET A 222 -6.23 6.25 20.51
CA MET A 222 -7.34 7.17 20.20
C MET A 222 -8.36 7.26 21.34
N THR A 223 -8.57 6.18 22.10
CA THR A 223 -9.46 6.20 23.28
C THR A 223 -8.90 7.09 24.37
N VAL A 224 -7.61 6.90 24.69
CA VAL A 224 -6.91 7.68 25.73
C VAL A 224 -6.88 9.15 25.34
N PHE A 225 -6.60 9.42 24.06
CA PHE A 225 -6.65 10.76 23.48
C PHE A 225 -8.03 11.42 23.68
N ALA A 226 -9.11 10.73 23.31
CA ALA A 226 -10.47 11.26 23.48
C ALA A 226 -10.83 11.55 24.95
N ASP A 227 -10.39 10.70 25.88
CA ASP A 227 -10.58 10.92 27.33
C ASP A 227 -9.87 12.19 27.82
N GLU A 228 -8.66 12.45 27.32
CA GLU A 228 -7.93 13.66 27.68
C GLU A 228 -8.55 14.92 27.06
N VAL A 229 -9.06 14.86 25.81
CA VAL A 229 -9.86 15.96 25.22
C VAL A 229 -11.08 16.27 26.09
N ARG A 230 -11.82 15.25 26.57
CA ARG A 230 -12.94 15.44 27.53
C ARG A 230 -12.48 16.14 28.81
N ALA A 231 -11.32 15.76 29.35
CA ALA A 231 -10.79 16.38 30.56
C ALA A 231 -10.41 17.85 30.33
N GLN A 232 -9.87 18.19 29.16
CA GLN A 232 -9.57 19.57 28.78
C GLN A 232 -10.83 20.40 28.55
N ALA A 233 -11.83 19.87 27.84
CA ALA A 233 -13.13 20.53 27.66
C ALA A 233 -13.77 20.93 29.00
N ARG A 234 -13.77 20.00 29.96
CA ARG A 234 -14.28 20.24 31.31
C ARG A 234 -13.49 21.30 32.07
N ARG A 235 -12.18 21.41 31.85
CA ARG A 235 -11.34 22.47 32.43
C ARG A 235 -11.64 23.82 31.77
N ALA A 236 -11.79 23.86 30.45
CA ALA A 236 -12.11 25.08 29.70
C ALA A 236 -13.49 25.65 30.08
N ALA A 237 -14.48 24.78 30.31
CA ALA A 237 -15.82 25.18 30.73
C ALA A 237 -15.90 25.72 32.17
N GLN A 238 -14.86 25.49 33.01
CA GLN A 238 -14.82 26.03 34.36
C GLN A 238 -14.50 27.53 34.31
N ARG A 239 -15.48 28.36 34.69
CA ARG A 239 -15.25 29.80 34.83
C ARG A 239 -14.40 30.08 36.07
N PRO A 240 -13.55 31.13 36.04
CA PRO A 240 -12.93 31.65 37.25
C PRO A 240 -14.03 32.05 38.26
N GLY A 241 -14.23 31.25 39.30
CA GLY A 241 -15.22 31.49 40.36
C GLY A 241 -16.21 30.35 40.63
N ASP A 242 -16.37 29.39 39.71
CA ASP A 242 -17.18 28.19 39.93
C ASP A 242 -16.29 27.10 40.58
N SER A 243 -16.46 26.79 41.88
CA SER A 243 -15.69 25.72 42.58
C SER A 243 -16.64 24.56 42.95
N THR A 244 -16.26 23.26 43.01
CA THR A 244 -14.94 22.61 43.20
C THR A 244 -14.99 21.10 42.81
N PRO A 245 -13.90 20.51 42.26
CA PRO A 245 -13.17 19.44 42.96
C PRO A 245 -11.63 19.73 43.01
N PRO A 246 -10.80 18.88 43.64
CA PRO A 246 -9.78 19.26 44.63
C PRO A 246 -8.82 20.37 44.17
N ALA A 247 -8.41 21.19 45.14
CA ALA A 247 -7.59 22.40 44.99
C ALA A 247 -6.57 22.30 43.84
N ALA A 248 -6.90 22.95 42.73
CA ALA A 248 -5.92 23.30 41.72
C ALA A 248 -4.80 24.13 42.39
N PRO A 249 -3.55 24.02 41.91
CA PRO A 249 -2.49 24.93 42.33
C PRO A 249 -2.98 26.38 42.21
N VAL A 250 -2.66 27.20 43.20
CA VAL A 250 -3.01 28.63 43.18
C VAL A 250 -2.42 29.21 41.90
N ALA A 251 -3.27 29.69 41.00
CA ALA A 251 -2.84 30.28 39.74
C ALA A 251 -1.84 31.41 40.03
N GLU A 252 -0.70 31.38 39.35
CA GLU A 252 0.27 32.47 39.44
C GLU A 252 -0.40 33.77 38.92
N PRO A 253 -0.13 34.94 39.53
CA PRO A 253 -0.72 36.19 39.07
C PRO A 253 -0.50 36.41 37.57
N GLY A 254 -1.60 36.60 36.83
CA GLY A 254 -1.56 36.77 35.38
C GLY A 254 -1.74 35.48 34.57
N HIS A 255 -1.85 34.31 35.20
CA HIS A 255 -2.09 33.03 34.50
C HIS A 255 -3.43 32.41 34.89
N TYR A 256 -3.97 31.56 34.00
CA TYR A 256 -5.13 30.75 34.32
C TYR A 256 -4.76 29.56 35.24
N PRO A 257 -5.71 29.01 36.02
CA PRO A 257 -5.46 27.85 36.87
C PRO A 257 -5.04 26.57 36.13
N TRP A 258 -5.27 26.52 34.81
CA TRP A 258 -4.93 25.40 33.94
C TRP A 258 -3.62 25.61 33.16
N CYS A 259 -3.00 26.78 33.26
CA CYS A 259 -1.78 27.08 32.52
C CYS A 259 -0.63 26.19 32.97
N ASP A 260 0.15 25.72 31.99
CA ASP A 260 1.55 25.43 32.21
C ASP A 260 2.31 26.76 32.10
N THR A 261 2.70 27.33 33.24
CA THR A 261 3.36 28.65 33.27
C THR A 261 4.73 28.64 32.58
N THR A 262 5.34 27.47 32.40
CA THR A 262 6.61 27.33 31.67
C THR A 262 6.43 27.35 30.15
N ALA A 263 5.22 27.04 29.67
CA ALA A 263 4.87 27.05 28.25
C ALA A 263 4.20 28.36 27.79
N CYS A 264 3.74 29.21 28.72
CA CYS A 264 3.14 30.50 28.38
C CYS A 264 4.20 31.47 27.79
N ILE A 265 3.83 32.20 26.74
CA ILE A 265 4.75 33.10 26.02
C ILE A 265 4.26 34.54 26.14
N THR A 266 5.07 35.43 26.71
CA THR A 266 4.77 36.88 26.69
C THR A 266 5.42 37.52 25.48
N HIS A 267 4.59 37.97 24.55
CA HIS A 267 4.98 38.74 23.39
C HIS A 267 5.05 40.23 23.71
N ARG A 268 5.90 40.94 22.99
CA ARG A 268 6.04 42.40 23.11
C ARG A 268 5.87 43.02 21.73
N TYR A 269 4.96 43.98 21.61
CA TYR A 269 4.83 44.79 20.39
C TYR A 269 5.87 45.91 20.36
N ASP A 270 6.31 46.26 19.16
CA ASP A 270 7.12 47.45 18.94
C ASP A 270 6.30 48.72 19.24
N GLU A 271 6.97 49.77 19.70
CA GLU A 271 6.32 51.04 20.05
C GLU A 271 5.65 51.73 18.85
N SER A 272 6.07 51.39 17.62
CA SER A 272 5.44 51.86 16.38
C SER A 272 4.00 51.36 16.21
N ASP A 273 3.65 50.24 16.85
CA ASP A 273 2.31 49.61 16.78
C ASP A 273 1.47 49.90 18.02
N GLY A 274 1.84 50.94 18.78
CA GLY A 274 1.14 51.37 20.00
C GLY A 274 1.76 50.86 21.30
N GLY A 275 2.74 49.94 21.22
CA GLY A 275 3.47 49.40 22.37
C GLY A 275 2.61 48.56 23.32
N GLY A 276 3.17 47.48 23.86
CA GLY A 276 2.47 46.66 24.84
C GLY A 276 3.02 45.25 24.93
N THR A 277 2.43 44.48 25.83
CA THR A 277 2.67 43.04 25.94
C THR A 277 1.34 42.31 25.95
N TRP A 278 1.35 41.12 25.38
CA TRP A 278 0.29 40.15 25.56
C TRP A 278 0.91 38.79 25.85
N THR A 279 0.17 37.92 26.53
CA THR A 279 0.57 36.59 26.96
C THR A 279 -0.29 35.57 26.24
N GLU A 280 0.38 34.70 25.50
CA GLU A 280 -0.18 33.43 25.06
C GLU A 280 -0.14 32.46 26.23
N HIS A 281 -1.31 32.15 26.77
CA HIS A 281 -1.48 31.15 27.80
C HIS A 281 -1.59 29.78 27.17
N VAL A 282 -0.75 28.86 27.61
CA VAL A 282 -0.73 27.48 27.10
C VAL A 282 -0.94 26.54 28.29
N GLY A 283 -1.87 25.60 28.14
CA GLY A 283 -2.14 24.54 29.10
C GLY A 283 -1.19 23.36 28.90
N ALA A 284 -1.41 22.29 29.65
CA ALA A 284 -0.69 21.05 29.40
C ALA A 284 -1.00 20.52 28.00
N THR A 285 0.04 20.19 27.24
CA THR A 285 -0.08 19.53 25.94
C THR A 285 -0.23 18.03 26.12
N TYR A 286 -1.13 17.43 25.37
CA TYR A 286 -1.16 15.99 25.15
C TYR A 286 -0.77 15.70 23.71
N ASP A 287 0.20 14.80 23.54
CA ASP A 287 0.65 14.31 22.24
C ASP A 287 0.30 12.83 22.12
N MET A 288 -0.48 12.48 21.10
CA MET A 288 -0.70 11.08 20.76
C MET A 288 0.51 10.55 19.99
N PRO A 289 1.21 9.54 20.53
CA PRO A 289 2.38 9.00 19.88
C PRO A 289 2.00 8.37 18.54
N ILE A 290 2.99 8.31 17.65
CA ILE A 290 2.88 7.59 16.39
C ILE A 290 3.12 6.09 16.67
N PRO A 291 2.21 5.18 16.26
CA PRO A 291 2.44 3.75 16.37
C PRO A 291 3.77 3.34 15.72
N GLU A 292 4.53 2.39 16.30
CA GLU A 292 5.94 2.07 15.95
C GLU A 292 6.27 1.88 14.46
N LYS A 293 5.29 1.61 13.60
CA LYS A 293 5.49 1.42 12.14
C LYS A 293 4.79 2.45 11.26
N LEU A 294 4.13 3.44 11.86
CA LEU A 294 3.54 4.57 11.16
C LEU A 294 4.62 5.65 11.01
N ARG A 295 4.70 6.30 9.84
CA ARG A 295 5.72 7.31 9.52
C ARG A 295 5.06 8.64 9.21
N ALA A 296 4.78 9.47 10.22
CA ALA A 296 4.34 10.84 9.98
C ALA A 296 5.54 11.77 9.78
N THR A 297 5.29 12.96 9.21
CA THR A 297 6.25 14.06 9.12
C THR A 297 6.66 14.59 10.50
N HIS A 298 5.77 14.47 11.49
CA HIS A 298 5.95 14.90 12.87
C HIS A 298 6.20 13.73 13.83
N SER A 299 6.46 14.02 15.11
CA SER A 299 6.65 13.01 16.16
C SER A 299 5.35 12.50 16.78
N GLU A 300 4.23 13.11 16.41
CA GLU A 300 2.91 12.89 16.97
C GLU A 300 1.87 12.79 15.85
N LEU A 301 0.82 11.99 16.06
CA LEU A 301 -0.28 11.90 15.12
C LEU A 301 -1.29 13.02 15.34
N LEU A 302 -1.69 13.22 16.60
CA LEU A 302 -2.54 14.33 17.02
C LEU A 302 -1.94 14.97 18.27
N SER A 303 -2.03 16.29 18.40
CA SER A 303 -1.71 17.01 19.62
C SER A 303 -2.77 18.03 19.97
N PHE A 304 -2.97 18.30 21.26
CA PHE A 304 -3.88 19.34 21.69
C PHE A 304 -3.49 19.94 23.03
N ASN A 305 -3.77 21.22 23.17
CA ASN A 305 -3.62 21.96 24.42
C ASN A 305 -4.72 23.01 24.54
N LEU A 306 -5.00 23.41 25.77
CA LEU A 306 -5.85 24.57 26.02
C LEU A 306 -5.01 25.83 25.83
N SER A 307 -5.45 26.76 24.99
CA SER A 307 -4.79 28.04 24.79
C SER A 307 -5.73 29.21 25.06
N ALA A 308 -5.17 30.35 25.45
CA ALA A 308 -5.91 31.61 25.54
C ALA A 308 -4.94 32.76 25.30
N THR A 309 -5.43 33.88 24.78
CA THR A 309 -4.63 35.11 24.67
C THR A 309 -5.24 36.21 25.54
N ASP A 310 -4.39 37.01 26.19
CA ASP A 310 -4.81 38.25 26.86
C ASP A 310 -4.72 39.48 25.93
N ASP A 311 -4.41 39.27 24.63
CA ASP A 311 -4.34 40.35 23.63
C ASP A 311 -5.68 41.07 23.56
N LYS A 312 -5.67 42.38 23.83
CA LYS A 312 -6.89 43.21 23.82
C LYS A 312 -7.48 43.37 22.42
N ASN A 313 -6.71 43.04 21.39
CA ASN A 313 -7.14 43.10 19.99
C ASN A 313 -7.63 41.74 19.47
N ALA A 314 -7.42 40.65 20.20
CA ALA A 314 -8.00 39.37 19.84
C ALA A 314 -9.52 39.47 19.98
N LEU A 315 -10.22 38.95 18.96
CA LEU A 315 -11.68 39.03 18.88
C LEU A 315 -12.36 38.23 20.01
N ASP A 316 -11.64 37.30 20.63
CA ASP A 316 -12.16 36.48 21.72
C ASP A 316 -11.03 36.07 22.70
N ASN A 317 -10.99 36.68 23.89
CA ASN A 317 -10.02 36.36 24.96
C ASN A 317 -10.49 35.16 25.81
N ARG A 318 -11.12 34.20 25.14
CA ARG A 318 -11.65 32.99 25.78
C ARG A 318 -10.65 31.85 25.63
N PRO A 319 -10.61 30.90 26.58
CA PRO A 319 -9.89 29.66 26.36
C PRO A 319 -10.48 28.89 25.17
N GLU A 320 -9.60 28.48 24.26
CA GLU A 320 -9.91 27.63 23.11
C GLU A 320 -8.98 26.42 23.13
N LEU A 321 -9.41 25.30 22.55
CA LEU A 321 -8.55 24.13 22.41
C LEU A 321 -7.80 24.22 21.09
N SER A 322 -6.47 24.37 21.12
CA SER A 322 -5.65 24.09 19.95
C SER A 322 -5.68 22.58 19.70
N PHE A 323 -6.15 22.16 18.54
CA PHE A 323 -6.26 20.76 18.13
C PHE A 323 -5.53 20.58 16.80
N ASN A 324 -4.46 19.79 16.79
CA ASN A 324 -3.54 19.66 15.67
C ASN A 324 -3.39 18.20 15.22
N SER A 325 -3.16 18.00 13.93
CA SER A 325 -2.88 16.73 13.27
C SER A 325 -1.73 16.92 12.28
N ALA A 326 -0.60 16.25 12.53
CA ALA A 326 0.58 16.10 11.65
C ALA A 326 1.20 17.36 10.97
N GLU A 327 0.67 18.58 11.15
CA GLU A 327 1.20 19.93 10.81
C GLU A 327 0.06 20.97 10.81
N GLU A 328 -1.17 20.53 10.57
CA GLU A 328 -2.33 21.41 10.49
C GLU A 328 -3.11 21.40 11.80
N GLY A 329 -3.58 22.59 12.16
CA GLY A 329 -4.22 22.85 13.44
C GLY A 329 -5.42 23.74 13.30
N THR A 330 -6.40 23.53 14.17
CA THR A 330 -7.54 24.43 14.35
C THR A 330 -7.70 24.79 15.81
N THR A 331 -8.37 25.90 16.09
CA THR A 331 -8.82 26.22 17.46
C THR A 331 -10.30 25.89 17.59
N LEU A 332 -10.63 25.16 18.65
CA LEU A 332 -11.99 24.71 18.92
C LEU A 332 -12.54 25.48 20.13
N ASP A 333 -13.74 26.04 19.96
CA ASP A 333 -14.54 26.53 21.07
C ASP A 333 -15.16 25.34 21.84
N PRO A 334 -15.84 25.55 22.99
CA PRO A 334 -16.40 24.44 23.76
C PRO A 334 -17.34 23.52 22.98
N ALA A 335 -18.13 24.05 22.04
CA ALA A 335 -19.02 23.23 21.22
C ALA A 335 -18.26 22.43 20.17
N GLY A 336 -17.24 23.03 19.55
CA GLY A 336 -16.29 22.35 18.66
C GLY A 336 -15.56 21.22 19.37
N VAL A 337 -15.17 21.42 20.65
CA VAL A 337 -14.54 20.39 21.48
C VAL A 337 -15.50 19.23 21.77
N ASP A 338 -16.75 19.52 22.16
CA ASP A 338 -17.76 18.47 22.40
C ASP A 338 -18.03 17.63 21.14
N GLN A 339 -18.02 18.28 19.98
CA GLN A 339 -18.16 17.59 18.70
C GLN A 339 -16.94 16.73 18.37
N ALA A 340 -15.73 17.26 18.54
CA ALA A 340 -14.49 16.51 18.35
C ALA A 340 -14.46 15.25 19.22
N ILE A 341 -14.89 15.35 20.48
CA ILE A 341 -15.02 14.20 21.40
C ILE A 341 -15.97 13.14 20.82
N THR A 342 -17.14 13.57 20.33
CA THR A 342 -18.14 12.67 19.74
C THR A 342 -17.59 11.95 18.51
N ASP A 343 -16.88 12.67 17.65
CA ASP A 343 -16.33 12.12 16.41
C ASP A 343 -15.15 11.16 16.70
N LEU A 344 -14.33 11.44 17.72
CA LEU A 344 -13.29 10.52 18.21
C LEU A 344 -13.88 9.21 18.77
N GLU A 345 -15.01 9.28 19.49
CA GLU A 345 -15.74 8.10 19.96
C GLU A 345 -16.26 7.24 18.79
N ALA A 346 -16.80 7.88 17.76
CA ALA A 346 -17.32 7.21 16.58
C ALA A 346 -16.19 6.51 15.81
N ALA A 347 -15.08 7.20 15.55
CA ALA A 347 -13.90 6.66 14.90
C ALA A 347 -13.33 5.45 15.67
N LEU A 348 -13.24 5.57 16.99
CA LEU A 348 -12.83 4.48 17.87
C LEU A 348 -13.75 3.25 17.77
N SER A 349 -15.07 3.47 17.78
CA SER A 349 -16.04 2.39 17.62
C SER A 349 -15.88 1.68 16.27
N ALA A 350 -15.62 2.43 15.20
CA ALA A 350 -15.39 1.89 13.86
C ALA A 350 -14.10 1.04 13.82
N LEU A 351 -12.99 1.53 14.39
CA LEU A 351 -11.73 0.78 14.49
C LEU A 351 -11.91 -0.55 15.22
N ARG A 352 -12.65 -0.57 16.33
CA ARG A 352 -12.96 -1.80 17.07
C ARG A 352 -13.78 -2.79 16.23
N SER A 353 -14.72 -2.30 15.44
CA SER A 353 -15.51 -3.13 14.51
C SER A 353 -14.64 -3.74 13.42
N MET A 354 -13.78 -2.93 12.79
CA MET A 354 -12.84 -3.39 11.76
C MET A 354 -11.92 -4.49 12.28
N ARG A 355 -11.42 -4.34 13.51
CA ARG A 355 -10.67 -5.42 14.17
C ARG A 355 -11.49 -6.71 14.32
N GLY A 356 -12.75 -6.59 14.75
CA GLY A 356 -13.63 -7.74 14.89
C GLY A 356 -13.71 -8.57 13.61
N GLN A 357 -13.82 -7.89 12.47
CA GLN A 357 -13.82 -8.51 11.13
C GLN A 357 -12.47 -9.17 10.81
N MET A 358 -11.36 -8.48 11.05
CA MET A 358 -10.01 -9.03 10.80
C MET A 358 -9.73 -10.32 11.58
N VAL A 359 -10.24 -10.43 12.82
CA VAL A 359 -10.10 -11.66 13.63
C VAL A 359 -10.95 -12.80 13.07
N GLN A 360 -12.16 -12.50 12.58
CA GLN A 360 -13.05 -13.51 11.98
C GLN A 360 -12.43 -14.11 10.72
N GLU A 361 -11.89 -13.26 9.83
CA GLU A 361 -11.27 -13.69 8.57
C GLU A 361 -10.02 -14.55 8.76
N LYS A 362 -9.25 -14.32 9.83
CA LYS A 362 -8.07 -15.16 10.12
C LYS A 362 -8.45 -16.60 10.53
N GLN A 363 -9.69 -16.83 10.94
CA GLN A 363 -10.18 -18.13 11.42
C GLN A 363 -10.96 -18.92 10.36
N ALA A 364 -11.36 -18.27 9.27
CA ALA A 364 -11.93 -18.89 8.08
C ALA A 364 -10.83 -19.47 7.18
#